data_AF-A0A661NWC5-F1
#
_entry.id   AF-A0A661NWC5-F1
#
_cell.length_a   1.000
_cell.length_b   1.000
_cell.length_c   1.000
_cell.angle_alpha   90.00
_cell.angle_beta   90.00
_cell.angle_gamma   90.00
#
_symmetry.space_group_name_H-M   'P 1'
#
loop_
_entity.id
_entity.type
_entity.pdbx_description
1 polymer ?
#
loop_
_entity_poly.entity_id
_entity_poly.type
_entity_poly.pdbx_seq_one_letter_code
_entity_poly.pdbx_strand_id
1 'polypeptide(L)'
;MAKVILHPIGSSVEEALAGQDYETNVARMKERTAKLDGRRAEVHEGWGPKYVERVHKKGKMTSWERIEALKDPGSDVFPINSFVNYGKTFGDGKGLQSPSAGVI
;
A
#
# COMPACT_ATOMS: atom_id res chain seq x y z
N MET A 1 20.66 21.67 38.12
CA MET A 1 19.74 21.28 37.02
C MET A 1 20.34 21.76 35.71
N ALA A 2 20.51 20.88 34.72
CA ALA A 2 21.03 21.27 33.41
C ALA A 2 19.94 22.00 32.60
N LYS A 3 20.28 23.15 32.00
CA LYS A 3 19.38 23.90 31.11
C LYS A 3 19.41 23.23 29.74
N VAL A 4 18.34 22.52 29.37
CA VAL A 4 18.17 21.99 28.01
C VAL A 4 17.68 23.13 27.12
N ILE A 5 18.47 23.52 26.12
CA ILE A 5 18.09 24.51 25.11
C ILE A 5 17.50 23.75 23.93
N LEU A 6 16.18 23.86 23.74
CA LEU A 6 15.48 23.28 22.61
C LEU A 6 15.44 24.30 21.47
N HIS A 7 15.80 23.86 20.26
CA HIS A 7 15.61 24.63 19.03
C HIS A 7 14.43 24.03 18.27
N PRO A 8 13.39 24.82 17.95
CA PRO A 8 12.29 24.33 17.14
C PRO A 8 12.78 23.98 15.74
N ILE A 9 12.24 22.88 15.18
CA ILE A 9 12.47 22.50 13.79
C ILE A 9 11.29 23.02 12.97
N GLY A 10 11.56 23.94 12.05
CA GLY A 10 10.55 24.54 11.17
C GLY A 10 9.72 25.65 11.82
N SER A 11 8.67 26.07 11.12
CA SER A 11 7.66 27.05 11.55
C SER A 11 6.31 26.37 11.72
N SER A 12 5.37 27.04 12.39
CA SER A 12 3.99 26.54 12.44
C SER A 12 3.35 26.54 11.04
N VAL A 13 2.28 25.77 10.85
CA VAL A 13 1.57 25.73 9.56
C VAL A 13 0.95 27.09 9.27
N GLU A 14 0.43 27.75 10.31
CA GLU A 14 -0.19 29.07 10.26
C GLU A 14 0.82 30.16 9.86
N GLU A 15 2.09 30.01 10.27
CA GLU A 15 3.18 30.90 9.87
C GLU A 15 3.70 30.59 8.46
N ALA A 16 3.71 29.32 8.06
CA ALA A 16 4.28 28.87 6.79
C ALA A 16 3.34 29.08 5.59
N LEU A 17 2.03 28.96 5.80
CA LEU A 17 1.02 28.86 4.75
C LEU A 17 -0.28 29.56 5.17
N ALA A 18 -0.98 30.15 4.20
CA ALA A 18 -2.36 30.57 4.42
C ALA A 18 -3.25 29.34 4.71
N GLY A 19 -4.19 29.47 5.66
CA GLY A 19 -5.05 28.35 6.07
C GLY A 19 -5.82 27.70 4.91
N GLN A 20 -6.27 28.49 3.93
CA GLN A 20 -6.94 27.96 2.73
C GLN A 20 -6.03 27.08 1.87
N ASP A 21 -4.75 27.44 1.75
CA ASP A 21 -3.77 26.64 1.00
C ASP A 21 -3.45 25.34 1.73
N TYR A 22 -3.36 25.38 3.06
CA TYR A 22 -3.21 24.18 3.88
C TYR A 22 -4.38 23.21 3.68
N GLU A 23 -5.62 23.67 3.83
CA GLU A 23 -6.80 22.81 3.68
C GLU A 23 -6.91 22.22 2.26
N THR A 24 -6.60 23.02 1.25
CA THR A 24 -6.56 22.57 -0.16
C THR A 24 -5.51 21.47 -0.35
N ASN A 25 -4.32 21.64 0.24
CA ASN A 25 -3.26 20.64 0.18
C ASN A 25 -3.64 19.36 0.94
N VAL A 26 -4.23 19.49 2.12
CA VAL A 26 -4.70 18.35 2.92
C VAL A 26 -5.76 17.56 2.16
N ALA A 27 -6.76 18.23 1.58
CA ALA A 27 -7.81 17.58 0.80
C ALA A 27 -7.22 16.82 -0.40
N ARG A 28 -6.32 17.46 -1.16
CA ARG A 28 -5.64 16.87 -2.30
C ARG A 28 -4.79 15.65 -1.91
N MET A 29 -4.10 15.71 -0.77
CA MET A 29 -3.31 14.58 -0.28
C MET A 29 -4.19 13.42 0.20
N LYS A 30 -5.29 13.70 0.90
CA LYS A 30 -6.28 12.68 1.30
C LYS A 30 -6.83 11.92 0.10
N GLU A 31 -7.22 12.63 -0.96
CA GLU A 31 -7.71 12.01 -2.20
C GLU A 31 -6.66 11.08 -2.83
N ARG A 32 -5.41 11.54 -2.92
CA ARG A 32 -4.31 10.75 -3.50
C ARG A 32 -3.99 9.52 -2.66
N THR A 33 -3.97 9.65 -1.33
CA THR A 33 -3.75 8.53 -0.41
C THR A 33 -4.85 7.49 -0.56
N ALA A 34 -6.13 7.92 -0.52
CA ALA A 34 -7.27 7.01 -0.69
C ALA A 34 -7.21 6.26 -2.03
N LYS A 35 -6.81 6.95 -3.10
CA LYS A 35 -6.59 6.33 -4.41
C LYS A 35 -5.48 5.27 -4.38
N LEU A 36 -4.37 5.54 -3.70
CA LEU A 36 -3.29 4.54 -3.58
C LEU A 36 -3.70 3.36 -2.72
N ASP A 37 -4.44 3.59 -1.63
CA ASP A 37 -4.91 2.53 -0.74
C ASP A 37 -5.90 1.59 -1.43
N GLY A 38 -6.85 2.14 -2.19
CA GLY A 38 -7.76 1.32 -3.00
C GLY A 38 -7.02 0.46 -4.03
N ARG A 39 -5.97 0.99 -4.66
CA ARG A 39 -5.14 0.23 -5.61
C ARG A 39 -4.28 -0.84 -4.92
N ARG A 40 -3.77 -0.57 -3.71
CA ARG A 40 -3.06 -1.58 -2.92
C ARG A 40 -3.99 -2.71 -2.51
N ALA A 41 -5.24 -2.39 -2.13
CA ALA A 41 -6.25 -3.40 -1.83
C ALA A 41 -6.53 -4.30 -3.06
N GLU A 42 -6.71 -3.69 -4.25
CA GLU A 42 -6.87 -4.44 -5.51
C GLU A 42 -5.68 -5.38 -5.78
N VAL A 43 -4.44 -4.89 -5.63
CA VAL A 43 -3.25 -5.74 -5.79
C VAL A 43 -3.18 -6.85 -4.74
N HIS A 44 -3.60 -6.57 -3.50
CA HIS A 44 -3.58 -7.52 -2.40
C HIS A 44 -4.52 -8.71 -2.63
N GLU A 45 -5.61 -8.54 -3.37
CA GLU A 45 -6.49 -9.64 -3.81
C GLU A 45 -5.77 -10.65 -4.72
N GLY A 46 -4.61 -10.27 -5.27
CA GLY A 46 -3.81 -11.11 -6.14
C GLY A 46 -4.57 -11.53 -7.38
N TRP A 47 -4.54 -12.82 -7.71
CA TRP A 47 -5.18 -13.37 -8.90
C TRP A 47 -6.69 -13.63 -8.73
N GLY A 48 -7.30 -13.10 -7.67
CA GLY A 48 -8.72 -13.18 -7.38
C GLY A 48 -9.18 -14.53 -6.78
N PRO A 49 -10.47 -14.63 -6.42
CA PRO A 49 -11.02 -15.73 -5.61
C PRO A 49 -10.88 -17.11 -6.28
N LYS A 50 -11.02 -17.18 -7.61
CA LYS A 50 -10.85 -18.43 -8.36
C LYS A 50 -9.43 -19.01 -8.20
N TYR A 51 -8.41 -18.15 -8.13
CA TYR A 51 -7.03 -18.61 -7.93
C TYR A 51 -6.82 -19.08 -6.49
N VAL A 52 -7.36 -18.34 -5.51
CA VAL A 52 -7.34 -18.70 -4.09
C VAL A 52 -7.93 -20.10 -3.89
N GLU A 53 -9.17 -20.33 -4.36
CA GLU A 53 -9.82 -21.64 -4.28
C GLU A 53 -8.99 -22.76 -4.91
N ARG A 54 -8.37 -22.50 -6.08
CA ARG A 54 -7.54 -23.49 -6.77
C ARG A 54 -6.27 -23.82 -6.00
N VAL A 55 -5.69 -22.85 -5.29
CA VAL A 55 -4.52 -23.05 -4.42
C VAL A 55 -4.92 -23.85 -3.19
N HIS A 56 -6.03 -23.51 -2.54
CA HIS A 56 -6.55 -24.26 -1.39
C HIS A 56 -6.97 -25.68 -1.73
N LYS A 57 -7.60 -25.92 -2.89
CA LYS A 57 -7.91 -27.29 -3.39
C LYS A 57 -6.68 -28.17 -3.56
N LYS A 58 -5.49 -27.58 -3.71
CA LYS A 58 -4.21 -28.29 -3.76
C LYS A 58 -3.56 -28.48 -2.37
N GLY A 59 -4.25 -28.13 -1.29
CA GLY A 59 -3.72 -28.16 0.08
C GLY A 59 -2.60 -27.14 0.31
N LYS A 60 -2.57 -26.05 -0.46
CA LYS A 60 -1.53 -25.00 -0.35
C LYS A 60 -2.13 -23.71 0.18
N MET A 61 -1.32 -22.94 0.88
CA MET A 61 -1.62 -21.55 1.26
C MET A 61 -1.30 -20.59 0.12
N THR A 62 -2.04 -19.48 0.03
CA THR A 62 -1.71 -18.31 -0.81
C THR A 62 -0.42 -17.64 -0.31
N SER A 63 0.16 -16.74 -1.12
CA SER A 63 1.38 -16.04 -0.71
C SER A 63 1.16 -15.18 0.54
N TRP A 64 0.04 -14.45 0.61
CA TRP A 64 -0.30 -13.63 1.78
C TRP A 64 -0.58 -14.46 3.03
N GLU A 65 -1.28 -15.59 2.90
CA GLU A 65 -1.48 -16.52 4.02
C GLU A 65 -0.15 -17.05 4.58
N ARG A 66 0.83 -17.32 3.71
CA ARG A 66 2.17 -17.76 4.16
C ARG A 66 2.90 -16.66 4.90
N ILE A 67 2.80 -15.42 4.45
CA ILE A 67 3.41 -14.27 5.13
C ILE A 67 2.77 -14.09 6.50
N GLU A 68 1.44 -14.13 6.58
CA GLU A 68 0.71 -13.99 7.85
C GLU A 68 1.03 -15.11 8.84
N ALA A 69 1.28 -16.33 8.36
CA ALA A 69 1.71 -17.44 9.22
C ALA A 69 3.20 -17.39 9.61
N LEU A 70 4.02 -16.68 8.83
CA LEU A 70 5.46 -16.55 9.08
C LEU A 70 5.79 -15.39 10.02
N LYS A 71 5.04 -14.29 9.93
CA LYS A 71 5.31 -13.07 10.72
C LYS A 71 5.05 -13.30 12.21
N ASP A 72 5.74 -12.53 13.04
CA ASP A 72 5.47 -12.52 14.47
C ASP A 72 4.08 -11.92 14.75
N PRO A 73 3.33 -12.43 15.75
CA PRO A 73 2.03 -11.89 16.12
C PRO A 73 2.11 -10.40 16.46
N GLY A 74 1.25 -9.60 15.82
CA GLY A 74 1.21 -8.15 16.00
C GLY A 74 2.23 -7.37 15.17
N SER A 75 3.08 -8.03 14.39
CA SER A 75 3.95 -7.34 13.44
C SER A 75 3.20 -6.92 12.17
N ASP A 76 3.55 -5.72 11.70
CA ASP A 76 3.12 -5.21 10.40
C ASP A 76 3.96 -5.79 9.27
N VAL A 77 3.33 -5.93 8.09
CA VAL A 77 4.00 -6.31 6.85
C VAL A 77 4.03 -5.09 5.93
N PHE A 78 5.23 -4.72 5.49
CA PHE A 78 5.44 -3.60 4.58
C PHE A 78 5.82 -4.10 3.17
N PRO A 79 4.83 -4.36 2.28
CA PRO A 79 5.12 -4.84 0.94
C PRO A 79 5.84 -3.76 0.13
N ILE A 80 6.89 -4.18 -0.59
CA ILE A 80 7.64 -3.32 -1.51
C ILE A 80 7.19 -3.58 -2.94
N ASN A 81 7.34 -2.58 -3.81
CA ASN A 81 7.10 -2.74 -5.25
C ASN A 81 5.68 -3.25 -5.62
N SER A 82 4.65 -2.99 -4.80
CA SER A 82 3.28 -3.49 -5.03
C SER A 82 2.67 -3.08 -6.37
N PHE A 83 3.11 -1.97 -6.96
CA PHE A 83 2.59 -1.48 -8.23
C PHE A 83 3.37 -1.94 -9.47
N VAL A 84 4.34 -2.86 -9.34
CA VAL A 84 4.98 -3.42 -10.55
C VAL A 84 3.91 -4.12 -11.39
N ASN A 85 3.87 -3.76 -12.67
CA ASN A 85 2.87 -4.18 -13.66
C ASN A 85 1.43 -3.69 -13.45
N TYR A 86 1.17 -2.80 -12.47
CA TYR A 86 -0.16 -2.24 -12.27
C TYR A 86 -0.66 -1.49 -13.53
N GLY A 87 -1.86 -1.82 -14.00
CA GLY A 87 -2.47 -1.25 -15.20
C GLY A 87 -1.93 -1.78 -16.53
N LYS A 88 -1.00 -2.75 -16.52
CA LYS A 88 -0.53 -3.43 -17.73
C LYS A 88 -1.32 -4.71 -17.97
N THR A 89 -1.59 -5.01 -19.23
CA THR A 89 -2.22 -6.27 -19.66
C THR A 89 -1.20 -7.16 -20.38
N PHE A 90 -1.35 -8.48 -20.26
CA PHE A 90 -0.45 -9.47 -20.81
C PHE A 90 -1.20 -10.58 -21.55
N GLY A 91 -0.45 -11.38 -22.33
CA GLY A 91 -0.93 -12.60 -22.98
C GLY A 91 -1.76 -12.35 -24.22
N ASP A 92 -1.24 -11.55 -25.16
CA ASP A 92 -1.73 -11.34 -26.54
C ASP A 92 -3.26 -11.45 -26.67
N GLY A 93 -3.96 -10.40 -26.24
CA GLY A 93 -5.42 -10.30 -26.33
C GLY A 93 -6.21 -10.93 -25.18
N LYS A 94 -5.56 -11.61 -24.23
CA LYS A 94 -6.24 -12.22 -23.06
C LYS A 94 -6.52 -11.23 -21.92
N GLY A 95 -5.96 -10.03 -21.96
CA GLY A 95 -6.20 -8.99 -20.95
C GLY A 95 -5.73 -9.37 -19.54
N LEU A 96 -4.77 -10.29 -19.41
CA LEU A 96 -4.34 -10.81 -18.11
C LEU A 96 -3.63 -9.71 -17.33
N GLN A 97 -4.03 -9.51 -16.08
CA GLN A 97 -3.30 -8.66 -15.14
C GLN A 97 -2.13 -9.44 -14.50
N SER A 98 -1.17 -8.73 -13.90
CA SER A 98 -0.06 -9.33 -13.17
C SER A 98 0.15 -8.61 -11.83
N PRO A 99 -0.66 -8.92 -10.80
CA PRO A 99 -0.59 -8.29 -9.48
C PRO A 99 0.80 -8.47 -8.87
N SER A 100 1.44 -7.37 -8.44
CA SER A 100 2.83 -7.33 -7.94
C SER A 100 3.85 -8.05 -8.84
N ALA A 101 3.61 -8.13 -10.15
CA ALA A 101 4.39 -8.97 -11.07
C ALA A 101 4.52 -10.46 -10.67
N GLY A 102 3.60 -10.97 -9.85
CA GLY A 102 3.61 -12.36 -9.39
C GLY A 102 4.52 -12.66 -8.21
N VAL A 103 5.13 -11.64 -7.57
CA VAL A 103 5.96 -11.80 -6.38
C VAL A 103 5.56 -10.79 -5.30
N ILE A 104 5.52 -11.25 -4.05
CA ILE A 104 5.34 -10.41 -2.86
C ILE A 104 6.38 -10.80 -1.82
#